data_AF-A0AAU3DMH3-F1
#
_entry.id   AF-A0AAU3DMH3-F1
#
_cell.length_a   1.000
_cell.length_b   1.000
_cell.length_c   1.000
_cell.angle_alpha   90.00
_cell.angle_beta   90.00
_cell.angle_gamma   90.00
#
_symmetry.space_group_name_H-M   'P 1'
#
loop_
_entity.id
_entity.type
_entity.pdbx_description
1 polymer ?
#
loop_
_entity_poly.entity_id
_entity_poly.type
_entity_poly.pdbx_seq_one_letter_code
_entity_poly.pdbx_strand_id
1 'polypeptide(L)'
;MSGEGRSEVEGVGEPGSPEAARALGKQLRRLRENAQLTQDLMVKLHGGSKTSISRYENGDRIPRTDYVKALLEETEQRGRSLTDDALAAVWALYERALGPVGGRNSERAALYAQEKQLRLVQAQEAQAAGELARLAADREALETQAGADAALRELDAGLARIERHREHLARKRRRIVATIDAMPAPGEDGRSSTLVPLPGPPGTGSDQPTSLSVAPGVPPWQRLMTLMVVLLIAVAAIIWGVAALRHDDSSRDDEAGGTAQQEPGKRPSSSSTPKPKPTRSPSSSPPTTDPAPPDADKTSPRPPSSPAPSAAVAVRWSGNVTLDDGSSDGNPSISWAMDPVPPQRSAGGDISLLCQLVCESGRYAGRTIVVYQGNSTPQREECISLLNANPGSSIADVPDGTVACFGTQAGRVGYFTPHAAGRGQIRVHATVWELPPG
;
A
#
# COMPACT_ATOMS: atom_id res chain seq x y z
N MET A 1 3.21 15.91 -21.36
CA MET A 1 4.35 15.11 -21.85
C MET A 1 3.79 13.88 -22.57
N SER A 2 3.17 14.07 -23.74
CA SER A 2 2.37 13.03 -24.39
C SER A 2 2.92 12.77 -25.80
N GLY A 3 3.79 11.76 -25.96
CA GLY A 3 4.26 11.35 -27.28
C GLY A 3 5.56 10.54 -27.34
N GLU A 4 6.50 10.76 -26.41
CA GLU A 4 7.86 10.19 -26.54
C GLU A 4 8.09 8.83 -25.84
N GLY A 5 7.11 8.27 -25.13
CA GLY A 5 7.36 7.15 -24.21
C GLY A 5 7.57 5.76 -24.83
N ARG A 6 7.08 5.49 -26.05
CA ARG A 6 7.01 4.11 -26.58
C ARG A 6 8.26 3.66 -27.36
N SER A 7 9.00 4.57 -28.01
CA SER A 7 10.19 4.22 -28.77
C SER A 7 11.46 4.07 -27.94
N GLU A 8 11.51 4.57 -26.70
CA GLU A 8 12.75 4.54 -25.90
C GLU A 8 13.08 3.12 -25.35
N VAL A 9 12.13 2.18 -25.39
CA VAL A 9 12.33 0.81 -24.84
C VAL A 9 13.03 -0.14 -25.83
N GLU A 10 12.96 0.10 -27.14
CA GLU A 10 13.49 -0.83 -28.17
C GLU A 10 15.02 -0.85 -28.29
N GLY A 11 15.75 0.01 -27.58
CA GLY A 11 17.23 0.07 -27.61
C GLY A 11 17.94 -0.34 -26.32
N VAL A 12 17.24 -0.91 -25.34
CA VAL A 12 17.69 -0.96 -23.94
C VAL A 12 18.69 -2.10 -23.61
N GLY A 13 19.25 -2.77 -24.62
CA GLY A 13 20.16 -3.91 -24.41
C GLY A 13 19.43 -5.19 -23.95
N GLU A 14 20.16 -6.28 -23.79
CA GLU A 14 19.58 -7.60 -23.44
C GLU A 14 19.04 -7.63 -22.00
N PRO A 15 18.00 -8.45 -21.71
CA PRO A 15 17.50 -8.62 -20.34
C PRO A 15 18.61 -9.06 -19.37
N GLY A 16 18.75 -8.35 -18.25
CA GLY A 16 19.78 -8.57 -17.24
C GLY A 16 21.15 -7.96 -17.57
N SER A 17 21.28 -7.28 -18.72
CA SER A 17 22.54 -6.67 -19.12
C SER A 17 22.84 -5.37 -18.35
N PRO A 18 24.12 -4.93 -18.31
CA PRO A 18 24.50 -3.63 -17.76
C PRO A 18 23.77 -2.45 -18.42
N GLU A 19 23.48 -2.54 -19.72
CA GLU A 19 22.77 -1.51 -20.48
C GLU A 19 21.31 -1.39 -20.01
N ALA A 20 20.64 -2.52 -19.77
CA ALA A 20 19.29 -2.53 -19.23
C ALA A 20 19.25 -1.93 -17.81
N ALA A 21 20.23 -2.25 -16.98
CA ALA A 21 20.39 -1.65 -15.65
C ALA A 21 20.62 -0.13 -15.70
N ARG A 22 21.47 0.35 -16.63
CA ARG A 22 21.72 1.78 -16.85
C ARG A 22 20.48 2.52 -17.35
N ALA A 23 19.69 1.91 -18.22
CA ALA A 23 18.46 2.50 -18.70
C ALA A 23 17.43 2.67 -17.58
N LEU A 24 17.25 1.64 -16.75
CA LEU A 24 16.46 1.74 -15.52
C LEU A 24 16.98 2.87 -14.61
N GLY A 25 18.28 2.90 -14.33
CA GLY A 25 18.90 3.91 -13.48
C GLY A 25 18.64 5.34 -13.97
N LYS A 26 18.80 5.59 -15.27
CA LYS A 26 18.46 6.88 -15.91
C LYS A 26 16.99 7.24 -15.73
N GLN A 27 16.08 6.29 -15.89
CA GLN A 27 14.65 6.53 -15.72
C GLN A 27 14.29 6.87 -14.27
N LEU A 28 14.85 6.15 -13.30
CA LEU A 28 14.66 6.44 -11.87
C LEU A 28 15.20 7.83 -11.51
N ARG A 29 16.38 8.19 -12.03
CA ARG A 29 16.94 9.52 -11.86
C ARG A 29 16.03 10.61 -12.42
N ARG A 30 15.51 10.42 -13.64
CA ARG A 30 14.55 11.35 -14.27
C ARG A 30 13.30 11.51 -13.41
N LEU A 31 12.72 10.42 -12.90
CA LEU A 31 11.56 10.47 -12.01
C LEU A 31 11.85 11.29 -10.75
N ARG A 32 12.99 11.00 -10.09
CA ARG A 32 13.42 11.72 -8.88
C ARG A 32 13.60 13.22 -9.14
N GLU A 33 14.33 13.58 -10.20
CA GLU A 33 14.58 14.98 -10.58
C GLU A 33 13.28 15.69 -10.97
N ASN A 34 12.37 15.00 -11.67
CA ASN A 34 11.05 15.51 -12.04
C ASN A 34 10.18 15.81 -10.81
N ALA A 35 10.26 14.95 -9.78
CA ALA A 35 9.60 15.14 -8.49
C ALA A 35 10.30 16.19 -7.60
N GLN A 36 11.36 16.86 -8.07
CA GLN A 36 12.18 17.79 -7.29
C GLN A 36 12.75 17.17 -6.01
N LEU A 37 12.99 15.86 -6.02
CA LEU A 37 13.56 15.12 -4.91
C LEU A 37 15.08 15.15 -5.04
N THR A 38 15.79 15.64 -4.02
CA THR A 38 17.24 15.43 -3.94
C THR A 38 17.53 14.02 -3.44
N GLN A 39 18.73 13.49 -3.69
CA GLN A 39 19.11 12.20 -3.12
C GLN A 39 19.11 12.24 -1.57
N ASP A 40 19.48 13.38 -0.98
CA ASP A 40 19.48 13.56 0.48
C ASP A 40 18.05 13.56 1.04
N LEU A 41 17.10 14.16 0.32
CA LEU A 41 15.68 14.12 0.69
C LEU A 41 15.11 12.71 0.58
N MET A 42 15.47 11.96 -0.47
CA MET A 42 15.09 10.54 -0.60
C MET A 42 15.61 9.71 0.58
N VAL A 43 16.86 9.93 1.00
CA VAL A 43 17.43 9.26 2.19
C VAL A 43 16.65 9.64 3.45
N LYS A 44 16.27 10.91 3.60
CA LYS A 44 15.50 11.37 4.76
C LYS A 44 14.10 10.74 4.82
N LEU A 45 13.44 10.59 3.67
CA LEU A 45 12.06 10.09 3.60
C LEU A 45 11.96 8.57 3.67
N HIS A 46 12.87 7.85 3.01
CA HIS A 46 12.77 6.40 2.83
C HIS A 46 14.00 5.62 3.32
N GLY A 47 14.97 6.28 3.94
CA GLY A 47 16.20 5.67 4.44
C GLY A 47 17.22 5.35 3.37
N GLY A 48 18.18 4.48 3.71
CA GLY A 48 19.28 4.09 2.83
C GLY A 48 20.45 5.09 2.84
N SER A 49 21.26 5.08 1.78
CA SER A 49 22.41 5.97 1.64
C SER A 49 22.44 6.64 0.29
N LYS A 50 22.99 7.85 0.24
CA LYS A 50 23.21 8.61 -1.01
C LYS A 50 24.03 7.79 -2.02
N THR A 51 25.01 7.03 -1.53
CA THR A 51 25.84 6.14 -2.36
C THR A 51 25.00 5.03 -2.99
N SER A 52 24.08 4.40 -2.25
CA SER A 52 23.19 3.39 -2.80
C SER A 52 22.28 3.97 -3.88
N ILE A 53 21.68 5.14 -3.63
CA ILE A 53 20.85 5.84 -4.61
C ILE A 53 21.65 6.14 -5.87
N SER A 54 22.86 6.70 -5.74
CA SER A 54 23.72 6.96 -6.89
C SER A 54 24.05 5.69 -7.68
N ARG A 55 24.30 4.56 -7.02
CA ARG A 55 24.55 3.27 -7.70
C ARG A 55 23.31 2.77 -8.44
N TYR A 56 22.11 2.99 -7.89
CA TYR A 56 20.86 2.66 -8.58
C TYR A 56 20.67 3.50 -9.84
N GLU A 57 20.88 4.81 -9.72
CA GLU A 57 20.71 5.77 -10.82
C GLU A 57 21.74 5.60 -11.95
N ASN A 58 22.93 5.10 -11.61
CA ASN A 58 23.96 4.78 -12.59
C ASN A 58 23.80 3.38 -13.21
N GLY A 59 22.88 2.56 -12.71
CA GLY A 59 22.72 1.17 -13.14
C GLY A 59 23.82 0.22 -12.66
N ASP A 60 24.61 0.63 -11.67
CA ASP A 60 25.64 -0.21 -11.05
C ASP A 60 25.02 -1.29 -10.15
N ARG A 61 23.81 -1.01 -9.61
CA ARG A 61 23.03 -1.93 -8.77
C ARG A 61 21.55 -1.78 -9.11
N ILE A 62 20.80 -2.89 -9.11
CA ILE A 62 19.34 -2.83 -9.23
C ILE A 62 18.76 -2.52 -7.84
N PRO A 63 17.92 -1.48 -7.70
CA PRO A 63 17.27 -1.17 -6.42
C PRO A 63 16.33 -2.29 -5.99
N ARG A 64 15.94 -2.25 -4.72
CA ARG A 64 14.85 -3.07 -4.21
C ARG A 64 13.49 -2.50 -4.69
N THR A 65 12.46 -3.33 -4.65
CA THR A 65 11.11 -3.00 -5.14
C THR A 65 10.44 -1.90 -4.29
N ASP A 66 10.74 -1.85 -2.99
CA ASP A 66 10.31 -0.81 -2.04
C ASP A 66 10.83 0.58 -2.43
N TYR A 67 12.10 0.71 -2.80
CA TYR A 67 12.68 1.97 -3.28
C TYR A 67 11.99 2.46 -4.55
N VAL A 68 11.72 1.56 -5.51
CA VAL A 68 11.03 1.93 -6.76
C VAL A 68 9.61 2.42 -6.46
N LYS A 69 8.87 1.73 -5.59
CA LYS A 69 7.52 2.14 -5.18
C LYS A 69 7.52 3.51 -4.48
N ALA A 70 8.37 3.68 -3.47
CA ALA A 70 8.51 4.92 -2.73
C ALA A 70 8.80 6.12 -3.66
N LEU A 71 9.68 5.93 -4.64
CA LEU A 71 9.97 6.96 -5.63
C LEU A 71 8.76 7.30 -6.52
N LEU A 72 7.98 6.29 -6.93
CA LEU A 72 6.77 6.51 -7.73
C LEU A 72 5.69 7.23 -6.92
N GLU A 73 5.49 6.85 -5.66
CA GLU A 73 4.56 7.50 -4.73
C GLU A 73 4.92 8.97 -4.49
N GLU A 74 6.19 9.27 -4.20
CA GLU A 74 6.64 10.67 -4.04
C GLU A 74 6.50 11.48 -5.34
N THR A 75 6.67 10.84 -6.50
CA THR A 75 6.47 11.50 -7.79
C THR A 75 5.00 11.88 -7.99
N GLU A 76 4.08 11.00 -7.62
CA GLU A 76 2.65 11.26 -7.69
C GLU A 76 2.21 12.34 -6.70
N GLN A 77 2.64 12.24 -5.43
CA GLN A 77 2.30 13.20 -4.37
C GLN A 77 2.75 14.62 -4.68
N ARG A 78 3.89 14.79 -5.37
CA ARG A 78 4.46 16.11 -5.72
C ARG A 78 3.87 16.72 -6.99
N GLY A 79 2.68 16.25 -7.38
CA GLY A 79 1.86 16.91 -8.40
C GLY A 79 2.23 16.54 -9.83
N ARG A 80 2.93 15.42 -10.04
CA ARG A 80 3.06 14.81 -11.36
C ARG A 80 2.32 13.48 -11.37
N SER A 81 1.03 13.51 -11.70
CA SER A 81 0.25 12.30 -11.94
C SER A 81 0.98 11.46 -12.98
N LEU A 82 1.50 10.32 -12.55
CA LEU A 82 2.07 9.32 -13.44
C LEU A 82 0.90 8.64 -14.16
N THR A 83 0.96 8.56 -15.48
CA THR A 83 -0.02 7.77 -16.22
C THR A 83 0.24 6.28 -16.00
N ASP A 84 -0.79 5.46 -16.12
CA ASP A 84 -0.67 4.00 -16.04
C ASP A 84 0.40 3.45 -17.00
N ASP A 85 0.49 4.04 -18.20
CA ASP A 85 1.52 3.71 -19.19
C ASP A 85 2.94 4.01 -18.69
N ALA A 86 3.13 5.12 -17.96
CA ALA A 86 4.44 5.49 -17.42
C ALA A 86 4.83 4.55 -16.28
N LEU A 87 3.87 4.19 -15.41
CA LEU A 87 4.06 3.19 -14.36
C LEU A 87 4.43 1.84 -14.96
N ALA A 88 3.69 1.39 -15.99
CA ALA A 88 3.96 0.15 -16.69
C ALA A 88 5.36 0.15 -17.34
N ALA A 89 5.78 1.26 -17.94
CA ALA A 89 7.10 1.40 -18.56
C ALA A 89 8.24 1.28 -17.52
N VAL A 90 8.10 1.89 -16.34
CA VAL A 90 9.09 1.77 -15.26
C VAL A 90 9.22 0.33 -14.78
N TRP A 91 8.10 -0.35 -14.55
CA TRP A 91 8.11 -1.75 -14.14
C TRP A 91 8.66 -2.68 -15.23
N ALA A 92 8.37 -2.42 -16.50
CA ALA A 92 8.95 -3.16 -17.62
C ALA A 92 10.48 -3.00 -17.70
N LEU A 93 10.99 -1.78 -17.51
CA LEU A 93 12.43 -1.53 -17.42
C LEU A 93 13.05 -2.24 -16.21
N TYR A 94 12.35 -2.24 -15.07
CA TYR A 94 12.79 -2.94 -13.87
C TYR A 94 12.91 -4.45 -14.11
N GLU A 95 11.87 -5.08 -14.65
CA GLU A 95 11.87 -6.51 -14.98
C GLU A 95 12.95 -6.86 -16.02
N ARG A 96 13.14 -6.00 -17.03
CA ARG A 96 14.21 -6.18 -18.01
C ARG A 96 15.60 -6.07 -17.37
N ALA A 97 15.81 -5.13 -16.45
CA ALA A 97 17.09 -4.96 -15.76
C ALA A 97 17.40 -6.12 -14.80
N LEU A 98 16.38 -6.76 -14.23
CA LEU A 98 16.55 -7.99 -13.45
C LEU A 98 17.04 -9.15 -14.33
N GLY A 99 16.50 -9.27 -15.55
CA GLY A 99 16.83 -10.37 -16.45
C GLY A 99 16.29 -11.73 -15.98
N PRO A 100 16.71 -12.83 -16.63
CA PRO A 100 16.23 -14.16 -16.29
C PRO A 100 16.75 -14.64 -14.94
N VAL A 101 16.01 -15.56 -14.32
CA VAL A 101 16.49 -16.33 -13.17
C VAL A 101 17.74 -17.12 -13.60
N GLY A 102 18.82 -17.01 -12.83
CA GLY A 102 20.15 -17.53 -13.18
C GLY A 102 21.09 -16.54 -13.88
N GLY A 103 20.61 -15.32 -14.21
CA GLY A 103 21.45 -14.25 -14.74
C GLY A 103 22.28 -13.51 -13.68
N ARG A 104 22.93 -12.41 -14.10
CA ARG A 104 23.77 -11.56 -13.23
C ARG A 104 23.04 -11.06 -11.97
N ASN A 105 21.74 -10.78 -12.08
CA ASN A 105 20.91 -10.29 -10.99
C ASN A 105 19.95 -11.39 -10.47
N SER A 106 20.32 -12.67 -10.60
CA SER A 106 19.45 -13.83 -10.32
C SER A 106 18.82 -13.83 -8.93
N GLU A 107 19.57 -13.51 -7.87
CA GLU A 107 19.03 -13.42 -6.50
C GLU A 107 17.94 -12.35 -6.40
N ARG A 108 18.18 -11.17 -6.96
CA ARG A 108 17.21 -10.08 -6.97
C ARG A 108 15.99 -10.42 -7.84
N ALA A 109 16.21 -11.08 -8.98
CA ALA A 109 15.14 -11.55 -9.86
C ALA A 109 14.26 -12.59 -9.16
N ALA A 110 14.86 -13.52 -8.42
CA ALA A 110 14.15 -14.52 -7.63
C ALA A 110 13.31 -13.90 -6.52
N LEU A 111 13.88 -12.94 -5.76
CA LEU A 111 13.15 -12.20 -4.75
C LEU A 111 11.97 -11.44 -5.35
N TYR A 112 12.18 -10.69 -6.44
CA TYR A 112 11.12 -9.98 -7.12
C TYR A 112 10.00 -10.90 -7.62
N ALA A 113 10.35 -12.08 -8.13
CA ALA A 113 9.37 -13.07 -8.55
C ALA A 113 8.49 -13.54 -7.38
N GLN A 114 9.07 -13.79 -6.20
CA GLN A 114 8.33 -14.13 -5.00
C GLN A 114 7.45 -12.97 -4.51
N GLU A 115 7.96 -11.74 -4.48
CA GLU A 115 7.19 -10.54 -4.11
C GLU A 115 6.01 -10.29 -5.08
N LYS A 116 6.21 -10.55 -6.38
CA LYS A 116 5.15 -10.48 -7.39
C LYS A 116 4.10 -11.56 -7.15
N GLN A 117 4.52 -12.79 -6.86
CA GLN A 117 3.61 -13.88 -6.52
C GLN A 117 2.82 -13.60 -5.23
N LEU A 118 3.47 -12.99 -4.23
CA LEU A 118 2.83 -12.58 -2.97
C LEU A 118 1.69 -11.61 -3.23
N ARG A 119 1.94 -10.55 -4.02
CA ARG A 119 0.91 -9.56 -4.41
C ARG A 119 -0.27 -10.20 -5.13
N LEU A 120 -0.02 -11.14 -6.04
CA LEU A 120 -1.08 -11.86 -6.74
C LEU A 120 -1.96 -12.67 -5.78
N VAL A 121 -1.34 -13.39 -4.83
CA VAL A 121 -2.09 -14.16 -3.82
C VAL A 121 -2.88 -13.23 -2.90
N GLN A 122 -2.30 -12.10 -2.49
CA GLN A 122 -3.00 -11.10 -1.68
C GLN A 122 -4.20 -10.51 -2.42
N ALA A 123 -4.08 -10.18 -3.70
CA ALA A 123 -5.21 -9.71 -4.52
C ALA A 123 -6.33 -10.76 -4.61
N GLN A 124 -5.96 -12.04 -4.79
CA GLN A 124 -6.92 -13.15 -4.79
C GLN A 124 -7.62 -13.33 -3.43
N GLU A 125 -6.90 -13.16 -2.32
CA GLU A 125 -7.50 -13.19 -0.98
C GLU A 125 -8.50 -12.06 -0.78
N ALA A 126 -8.16 -10.84 -1.24
CA ALA A 126 -9.05 -9.68 -1.16
C ALA A 126 -10.32 -9.89 -2.00
N GLN A 127 -10.19 -10.44 -3.21
CA GLN A 127 -11.36 -10.79 -4.04
C GLN A 127 -12.24 -11.83 -3.35
N ALA A 128 -11.65 -12.92 -2.82
CA ALA A 128 -12.40 -13.95 -2.10
C ALA A 128 -13.10 -13.38 -0.85
N ALA A 129 -12.48 -12.44 -0.15
CA ALA A 129 -13.11 -11.74 0.97
C ALA A 129 -14.30 -10.88 0.53
N GLY A 130 -14.19 -10.18 -0.60
CA GLY A 130 -15.30 -9.43 -1.20
C GLY A 130 -16.47 -10.32 -1.61
N GLU A 131 -16.19 -11.48 -2.21
CA GLU A 131 -17.23 -12.45 -2.58
C GLU A 131 -17.92 -13.05 -1.36
N LEU A 132 -17.18 -13.37 -0.28
CA LEU A 132 -17.77 -13.81 0.99
C LEU A 132 -18.71 -12.77 1.58
N ALA A 133 -18.30 -11.49 1.59
CA ALA A 133 -19.13 -10.41 2.10
C ALA A 133 -20.43 -10.26 1.28
N ARG A 134 -20.34 -10.41 -0.05
CA ARG A 134 -21.53 -10.38 -0.92
C ARG A 134 -22.47 -11.54 -0.62
N LEU A 135 -21.96 -12.78 -0.57
CA LEU A 135 -22.79 -13.96 -0.27
C LEU A 135 -23.41 -13.91 1.13
N ALA A 136 -22.71 -13.33 2.11
CA ALA A 136 -23.24 -13.13 3.45
C ALA A 136 -24.42 -12.14 3.45
N ALA A 137 -24.34 -11.05 2.68
CA ALA A 137 -25.45 -10.12 2.50
C ALA A 137 -26.63 -10.76 1.76
N ASP A 138 -26.37 -11.57 0.72
CA ASP A 138 -27.41 -12.32 0.00
C ASP A 138 -28.12 -13.31 0.93
N ARG A 139 -27.38 -13.95 1.84
CA ARG A 139 -27.91 -14.87 2.86
C ARG A 139 -28.84 -14.15 3.82
N GLU A 140 -28.44 -13.00 4.36
CA GLU A 140 -29.27 -12.17 5.23
C GLU A 140 -30.56 -11.72 4.54
N ALA A 141 -30.48 -11.32 3.27
CA ALA A 141 -31.65 -10.95 2.49
C ALA A 141 -32.64 -12.13 2.30
N LEU A 142 -32.13 -13.35 2.03
CA LEU A 142 -32.96 -14.54 1.85
C LEU A 142 -33.58 -15.07 3.14
N GLU A 143 -32.93 -14.89 4.30
CA GLU A 143 -33.48 -15.30 5.60
C GLU A 143 -34.82 -14.60 5.91
N THR A 144 -35.11 -13.45 5.29
CA THR A 144 -36.39 -12.74 5.43
C THR A 144 -37.51 -13.26 4.52
N GLN A 145 -37.20 -14.12 3.55
CA GLN A 145 -38.15 -14.62 2.56
C GLN A 145 -38.72 -15.98 2.95
N ALA A 146 -40.05 -16.11 2.97
CA ALA A 146 -40.70 -17.39 3.21
C ALA A 146 -40.41 -18.38 2.05
N GLY A 147 -39.96 -19.59 2.38
CA GLY A 147 -39.68 -20.65 1.41
C GLY A 147 -38.28 -20.65 0.80
N ALA A 148 -37.33 -19.88 1.36
CA ALA A 148 -35.96 -19.76 0.83
C ALA A 148 -34.99 -20.91 1.19
N ASP A 149 -35.45 -22.00 1.82
CA ASP A 149 -34.60 -23.06 2.38
C ASP A 149 -33.66 -23.74 1.35
N ALA A 150 -34.10 -23.85 0.10
CA ALA A 150 -33.26 -24.42 -0.96
C ALA A 150 -32.13 -23.46 -1.35
N ALA A 151 -32.44 -22.18 -1.51
CA ALA A 151 -31.47 -21.14 -1.87
C ALA A 151 -30.47 -20.88 -0.74
N LEU A 152 -30.92 -20.89 0.52
CA LEU A 152 -30.03 -20.79 1.69
C LEU A 152 -29.00 -21.93 1.74
N ARG A 153 -29.41 -23.17 1.46
CA ARG A 153 -28.46 -24.31 1.39
C ARG A 153 -27.43 -24.16 0.27
N GLU A 154 -27.83 -23.60 -0.86
CA GLU A 154 -26.90 -23.33 -1.97
C GLU A 154 -25.90 -22.22 -1.60
N LEU A 155 -26.37 -21.14 -0.96
CA LEU A 155 -25.51 -20.06 -0.44
C LEU A 155 -24.53 -20.57 0.61
N ASP A 156 -24.98 -21.37 1.57
CA ASP A 156 -24.11 -21.95 2.60
C ASP A 156 -23.02 -22.83 1.96
N ALA A 157 -23.36 -23.62 0.94
CA ALA A 157 -22.39 -24.39 0.17
C ALA A 157 -21.41 -23.48 -0.60
N GLY A 158 -21.87 -22.34 -1.12
CA GLY A 158 -21.07 -21.30 -1.75
C GLY A 158 -20.07 -20.66 -0.78
N LEU A 159 -20.55 -20.19 0.37
CA LEU A 159 -19.74 -19.63 1.46
C LEU A 159 -18.63 -20.61 1.87
N ALA A 160 -18.99 -21.87 2.14
CA ALA A 160 -18.02 -22.89 2.52
C ALA A 160 -16.95 -23.17 1.43
N ARG A 161 -17.30 -23.05 0.13
CA ARG A 161 -16.32 -23.17 -0.97
C ARG A 161 -15.33 -22.01 -0.97
N ILE A 162 -15.81 -20.78 -0.84
CA ILE A 162 -14.95 -19.58 -0.86
C ILE A 162 -14.07 -19.51 0.39
N GLU A 163 -14.58 -19.90 1.56
CA GLU A 163 -13.78 -20.01 2.79
C GLU A 163 -12.61 -20.98 2.60
N ARG A 164 -12.85 -22.19 2.08
CA ARG A 164 -11.78 -23.15 1.77
C ARG A 164 -10.76 -22.59 0.77
N HIS A 165 -11.22 -21.84 -0.22
CA HIS A 165 -10.33 -21.17 -1.18
C HIS A 165 -9.46 -20.10 -0.49
N ARG A 166 -10.06 -19.25 0.35
CA ARG A 166 -9.34 -18.24 1.14
C ARG A 166 -8.31 -18.85 2.07
N GLU A 167 -8.63 -19.95 2.76
CA GLU A 167 -7.65 -20.67 3.57
C GLU A 167 -6.49 -21.24 2.75
N HIS A 168 -6.78 -21.75 1.55
CA HIS A 168 -5.75 -22.23 0.64
C HIS A 168 -4.81 -21.10 0.22
N LEU A 169 -5.36 -19.94 -0.14
CA LEU A 169 -4.57 -18.74 -0.46
C LEU A 169 -3.74 -18.29 0.75
N ALA A 170 -4.30 -18.26 1.96
CA ALA A 170 -3.58 -17.90 3.18
C ALA A 170 -2.39 -18.84 3.47
N ARG A 171 -2.55 -20.16 3.24
CA ARG A 171 -1.45 -21.12 3.31
C ARG A 171 -0.39 -20.83 2.24
N LYS A 172 -0.80 -20.53 1.01
CA LYS A 172 0.11 -20.17 -0.09
C LYS A 172 0.88 -18.88 0.22
N ARG A 173 0.23 -17.86 0.77
CA ARG A 173 0.83 -16.61 1.25
C ARG A 173 1.91 -16.89 2.29
N ARG A 174 1.60 -17.66 3.33
CA ARG A 174 2.57 -18.03 4.38
C ARG A 174 3.81 -18.73 3.81
N ARG A 175 3.64 -19.62 2.82
CA ARG A 175 4.77 -20.29 2.15
C ARG A 175 5.63 -19.31 1.36
N ILE A 176 5.02 -18.37 0.64
CA ILE A 176 5.77 -17.35 -0.13
C ILE A 176 6.55 -16.45 0.82
N VAL A 177 5.93 -15.97 1.90
CA VAL A 177 6.61 -15.15 2.93
C VAL A 177 7.78 -15.91 3.55
N ALA A 178 7.57 -17.15 3.97
CA ALA A 178 8.67 -17.98 4.50
C ALA A 178 9.79 -18.20 3.47
N THR A 179 9.47 -18.27 2.17
CA THR A 179 10.48 -18.36 1.11
C THR A 179 11.26 -17.06 0.97
N ILE A 180 10.59 -15.90 1.03
CA ILE A 180 11.22 -14.58 1.01
C ILE A 180 12.15 -14.41 2.22
N ASP A 181 11.67 -14.76 3.42
CA ASP A 181 12.44 -14.64 4.67
C ASP A 181 13.66 -15.56 4.71
N ALA A 182 13.58 -16.71 4.03
CA ALA A 182 14.70 -17.64 3.88
C ALA A 182 15.71 -17.21 2.81
N MET A 183 15.39 -16.23 1.96
CA MET A 183 16.37 -15.70 1.02
C MET A 183 17.42 -14.88 1.77
N PRO A 184 18.72 -15.02 1.43
CA PRO A 184 19.75 -14.20 2.04
C PRO A 184 19.41 -12.73 1.83
N ALA A 185 19.47 -11.95 2.91
CA ALA A 185 19.34 -10.51 2.80
C ALA A 185 20.40 -10.04 1.79
N PRO A 186 19.97 -9.40 0.69
CA PRO A 186 20.86 -9.05 -0.41
C PRO A 186 21.91 -8.09 0.15
N GLY A 187 23.15 -8.57 0.32
CA GLY A 187 24.19 -7.93 1.13
C GLY A 187 24.10 -6.40 1.10
N GLU A 188 23.67 -5.82 2.22
CA GLU A 188 23.67 -4.35 2.37
C GLU A 188 25.11 -3.83 2.43
N ASP A 189 26.02 -4.69 2.86
CA ASP A 189 27.45 -4.46 2.91
C ASP A 189 28.01 -4.53 1.49
N GLY A 190 28.14 -3.36 0.85
CA GLY A 190 28.89 -3.16 -0.38
C GLY A 190 30.39 -3.49 -0.32
N ARG A 191 30.79 -4.43 0.55
CA ARG A 191 32.15 -4.97 0.72
C ARG A 191 32.36 -6.34 0.07
N SER A 192 31.30 -7.09 -0.28
CA SER A 192 31.44 -8.44 -0.85
C SER A 192 31.18 -8.57 -2.37
N SER A 193 31.35 -7.48 -3.13
CA SER A 193 31.85 -7.66 -4.50
C SER A 193 33.35 -7.50 -4.44
N THR A 194 34.04 -8.61 -4.12
CA THR A 194 35.38 -8.84 -4.67
C THR A 194 35.29 -8.50 -6.15
N LEU A 195 35.90 -7.38 -6.54
CA LEU A 195 36.23 -7.10 -7.93
C LEU A 195 36.77 -8.41 -8.50
N VAL A 196 36.03 -9.02 -9.42
CA VAL A 196 36.62 -10.00 -10.33
C VAL A 196 37.85 -9.27 -10.88
N PRO A 197 39.08 -9.75 -10.63
CA PRO A 197 40.27 -9.08 -11.11
C PRO A 197 40.05 -8.83 -12.59
N LEU A 198 40.22 -7.58 -13.05
CA LEU A 198 40.33 -7.33 -14.48
C LEU A 198 41.33 -8.35 -15.02
N PRO A 199 41.04 -9.04 -16.14
CA PRO A 199 42.02 -9.92 -16.75
C PRO A 199 43.29 -9.10 -16.95
N GLY A 200 44.34 -9.46 -16.20
CA GLY A 200 45.64 -8.83 -16.35
C GLY A 200 46.09 -8.96 -17.80
N PRO A 201 46.98 -8.06 -18.26
CA PRO A 201 47.56 -8.16 -19.59
C PRO A 201 48.10 -9.58 -19.82
N PRO A 202 48.00 -10.12 -21.05
CA PRO A 202 48.26 -11.51 -21.35
C PRO A 202 49.68 -11.90 -20.93
N GLY A 203 49.78 -12.50 -19.74
CA GLY A 203 50.99 -13.11 -19.21
C GLY A 203 51.17 -14.43 -19.92
N THR A 204 52.23 -14.50 -20.73
CA THR A 204 52.71 -15.71 -21.38
C THR A 204 53.03 -16.79 -20.35
N GLY A 205 52.38 -17.96 -20.49
CA GLY A 205 52.90 -19.23 -19.99
C GLY A 205 52.27 -19.74 -18.70
N SER A 206 51.33 -20.68 -18.84
CA SER A 206 51.32 -21.94 -18.10
C SER A 206 50.13 -22.77 -18.59
N ASP A 207 50.42 -23.77 -19.42
CA ASP A 207 49.45 -24.80 -19.83
C ASP A 207 49.03 -25.62 -18.61
N GLN A 208 47.81 -25.39 -18.12
CA GLN A 208 47.11 -26.32 -17.23
C GLN A 208 45.79 -26.73 -17.89
N PRO A 209 45.55 -28.01 -18.17
CA PRO A 209 44.29 -28.46 -18.74
C PRO A 209 43.18 -28.43 -17.67
N THR A 210 42.40 -27.36 -17.63
CA THR A 210 41.14 -27.31 -16.87
C THR A 210 40.12 -28.24 -17.52
N SER A 211 39.79 -29.33 -16.83
CA SER A 211 38.70 -30.23 -17.19
C SER A 211 37.37 -29.49 -17.16
N LEU A 212 36.77 -29.28 -18.33
CA LEU A 212 35.40 -28.80 -18.51
C LEU A 212 34.41 -29.84 -17.93
N SER A 213 33.91 -29.56 -16.73
CA SER A 213 32.77 -30.29 -16.16
C SER A 213 31.49 -29.81 -16.86
N VAL A 214 31.15 -30.47 -17.96
CA VAL A 214 29.88 -30.31 -18.68
C VAL A 214 28.75 -30.73 -17.73
N ALA A 215 27.88 -29.78 -17.36
CA ALA A 215 26.68 -30.06 -16.59
C ALA A 215 25.79 -31.03 -17.39
N PRO A 216 25.21 -32.07 -16.76
CA PRO A 216 24.37 -33.04 -17.46
C PRO A 216 23.16 -32.34 -18.08
N GLY A 217 23.09 -32.39 -19.42
CA GLY A 217 21.97 -31.84 -20.18
C GLY A 217 20.66 -32.48 -19.76
N VAL A 218 19.65 -31.64 -19.49
CA VAL A 218 18.28 -32.07 -19.18
C VAL A 218 17.80 -33.00 -20.30
N PRO A 219 17.42 -34.24 -19.99
CA PRO A 219 17.12 -35.24 -21.02
C PRO A 219 15.90 -34.82 -21.84
N PRO A 220 15.90 -35.07 -23.17
CA PRO A 220 14.92 -34.52 -24.10
C PRO A 220 13.46 -34.90 -23.79
N TRP A 221 13.24 -36.06 -23.14
CA TRP A 221 11.90 -36.49 -22.71
C TRP A 221 11.29 -35.58 -21.64
N GLN A 222 12.11 -34.93 -20.82
CA GLN A 222 11.65 -34.04 -19.75
C GLN A 222 11.10 -32.72 -20.33
N ARG A 223 11.70 -32.21 -21.41
CA ARG A 223 11.18 -31.07 -22.18
C ARG A 223 9.82 -31.38 -22.80
N LEU A 224 9.67 -32.60 -23.34
CA LEU A 224 8.43 -33.07 -23.94
C LEU A 224 7.29 -33.20 -22.90
N MET A 225 7.62 -33.70 -21.70
CA MET A 225 6.67 -33.76 -20.57
C MET A 225 6.20 -32.37 -20.11
N THR A 226 7.11 -31.39 -19.97
CA THR A 226 6.71 -30.01 -19.63
C THR A 226 5.80 -29.38 -20.69
N LEU A 227 6.08 -29.60 -21.98
CA LEU A 227 5.22 -29.10 -23.06
C LEU A 227 3.83 -29.76 -23.03
N MET A 228 3.75 -31.07 -22.80
CA MET A 228 2.48 -31.80 -22.66
C MET A 228 1.63 -31.29 -21.47
N VAL A 229 2.25 -31.03 -20.32
CA VAL A 229 1.55 -30.50 -19.14
C VAL A 229 1.01 -29.09 -19.40
N VAL A 230 1.81 -28.22 -20.03
CA VAL A 230 1.37 -26.86 -20.40
C VAL A 230 0.21 -26.91 -21.40
N LEU A 231 0.28 -27.80 -22.40
CA LEU A 231 -0.79 -27.97 -23.39
C LEU A 231 -2.08 -28.47 -22.74
N LEU A 232 -2.01 -29.44 -21.82
CA LEU A 232 -3.17 -29.95 -21.09
C LEU A 232 -3.84 -28.88 -20.23
N ILE A 233 -3.06 -28.03 -19.55
CA ILE A 233 -3.58 -26.91 -18.76
C ILE A 233 -4.28 -25.89 -19.67
N ALA A 234 -3.69 -25.56 -20.83
CA ALA A 234 -4.30 -24.64 -21.79
C ALA A 234 -5.63 -25.17 -22.34
N VAL A 235 -5.70 -26.47 -22.67
CA VAL A 235 -6.95 -27.11 -23.13
C VAL A 235 -8.00 -27.12 -22.02
N ALA A 236 -7.63 -27.45 -20.79
CA ALA A 236 -8.55 -27.42 -19.65
C ALA A 236 -9.13 -26.00 -19.40
N ALA A 237 -8.30 -24.96 -19.53
CA ALA A 237 -8.74 -23.56 -19.39
C ALA A 237 -9.73 -23.15 -20.50
N ILE A 238 -9.50 -23.59 -21.75
CA ILE A 238 -10.42 -23.34 -22.87
C ILE A 238 -11.77 -24.04 -22.64
N ILE A 239 -11.75 -25.31 -22.21
CA ILE A 239 -12.98 -26.07 -21.93
C ILE A 239 -13.78 -25.40 -20.81
N TRP A 240 -13.11 -24.94 -19.74
CA TRP A 240 -13.76 -24.18 -18.66
C TRP A 240 -14.34 -22.84 -19.13
N GLY A 241 -13.61 -22.10 -19.96
CA GLY A 241 -14.11 -20.84 -20.53
C GLY A 241 -15.35 -21.03 -21.41
N VAL A 242 -15.40 -22.09 -22.22
CA VAL A 242 -16.56 -22.41 -23.05
C VAL A 242 -17.75 -22.90 -22.23
N ALA A 243 -17.52 -23.64 -21.15
CA ALA A 243 -18.58 -24.06 -20.24
C ALA A 243 -19.21 -22.88 -19.48
N ALA A 244 -18.39 -21.90 -19.06
CA ALA A 244 -18.87 -20.69 -18.41
C ALA A 244 -19.73 -19.82 -19.33
N LEU A 245 -19.39 -19.73 -20.62
CA LEU A 245 -20.15 -18.95 -21.61
C LEU A 245 -21.47 -19.61 -22.06
N ARG A 246 -21.67 -20.91 -21.78
CA ARG A 246 -22.91 -21.63 -22.17
C ARG A 246 -23.99 -21.64 -21.09
N HIS A 247 -23.73 -21.12 -19.90
CA HIS A 247 -24.69 -21.20 -18.79
C HIS A 247 -25.68 -20.02 -18.69
N ASP A 248 -25.58 -19.01 -19.56
CA ASP A 248 -26.45 -17.82 -19.54
C ASP A 248 -27.67 -17.87 -20.50
N ASP A 249 -27.86 -18.94 -21.29
CA ASP A 249 -28.90 -19.00 -22.34
C ASP A 249 -30.09 -19.93 -22.04
N SER A 250 -30.40 -20.23 -20.77
CA SER A 250 -31.58 -21.06 -20.43
C SER A 250 -32.36 -20.55 -19.22
N SER A 251 -33.02 -19.41 -19.38
CA SER A 251 -34.31 -19.14 -18.72
C SER A 251 -34.92 -17.83 -19.24
N ARG A 252 -35.50 -17.86 -20.44
CA ARG A 252 -36.47 -16.82 -20.84
C ARG A 252 -37.31 -17.29 -22.01
N ASP A 253 -38.35 -18.04 -21.71
CA ASP A 253 -39.53 -18.18 -22.56
C ASP A 253 -40.78 -18.21 -21.68
N ASP A 254 -41.86 -17.67 -22.24
CA ASP A 254 -43.24 -17.50 -21.74
C ASP A 254 -43.56 -16.24 -20.92
N GLU A 255 -43.87 -15.13 -21.59
CA GLU A 255 -45.29 -14.73 -21.74
C GLU A 255 -45.50 -13.69 -22.85
N ALA A 256 -46.69 -13.76 -23.45
CA ALA A 256 -47.08 -13.19 -24.72
C ALA A 256 -47.35 -11.67 -24.71
N GLY A 257 -47.23 -11.08 -25.90
CA GLY A 257 -48.15 -10.02 -26.32
C GLY A 257 -47.49 -8.80 -26.97
N GLY A 258 -47.84 -8.52 -28.22
CA GLY A 258 -47.90 -7.14 -28.70
C GLY A 258 -47.06 -6.82 -29.94
N THR A 259 -47.63 -7.15 -31.09
CA THR A 259 -47.60 -6.42 -32.37
C THR A 259 -47.06 -4.98 -32.31
N ALA A 260 -46.06 -4.64 -33.12
CA ALA A 260 -46.11 -3.50 -34.06
C ALA A 260 -44.78 -3.32 -34.83
N GLN A 261 -44.92 -3.55 -36.13
CA GLN A 261 -44.08 -3.11 -37.23
C GLN A 261 -43.89 -1.58 -37.23
N GLN A 262 -42.64 -1.09 -37.21
CA GLN A 262 -42.34 0.27 -37.68
C GLN A 262 -40.93 0.44 -38.26
N GLU A 263 -40.90 1.12 -39.39
CA GLU A 263 -39.81 1.37 -40.33
C GLU A 263 -38.56 2.10 -39.79
N PRO A 264 -37.42 2.00 -40.51
CA PRO A 264 -36.21 2.76 -40.22
C PRO A 264 -36.28 4.20 -40.79
N GLY A 265 -36.50 5.18 -39.91
CA GLY A 265 -36.59 6.60 -40.25
C GLY A 265 -35.44 7.45 -39.68
N LYS A 266 -34.55 7.89 -40.58
CA LYS A 266 -33.88 9.21 -40.66
C LYS A 266 -33.12 9.81 -39.45
N ARG A 267 -31.82 10.06 -39.71
CA ARG A 267 -30.94 11.16 -39.24
C ARG A 267 -31.66 12.45 -38.78
N PRO A 268 -31.10 13.12 -37.76
CA PRO A 268 -30.39 14.39 -37.99
C PRO A 268 -29.04 14.43 -37.22
N SER A 269 -27.90 14.81 -37.82
CA SER A 269 -27.41 16.17 -38.09
C SER A 269 -27.54 17.19 -36.95
N SER A 270 -26.35 17.60 -36.48
CA SER A 270 -25.94 18.92 -35.96
C SER A 270 -26.56 19.47 -34.67
N SER A 271 -25.72 19.63 -33.64
CA SER A 271 -25.64 20.90 -32.90
C SER A 271 -24.29 21.06 -32.21
N SER A 272 -23.59 22.11 -32.61
CA SER A 272 -22.32 22.62 -32.10
C SER A 272 -22.50 23.25 -30.71
N THR A 273 -21.73 22.79 -29.72
CA THR A 273 -21.65 23.44 -28.41
C THR A 273 -20.68 24.64 -28.47
N PRO A 274 -21.08 25.84 -28.02
CA PRO A 274 -20.23 27.02 -28.05
C PRO A 274 -19.23 27.05 -26.88
N LYS A 275 -18.01 27.46 -27.22
CA LYS A 275 -16.85 27.73 -26.37
C LYS A 275 -17.14 28.85 -25.35
N PRO A 276 -16.92 28.67 -24.04
CA PRO A 276 -17.03 29.77 -23.09
C PRO A 276 -15.85 30.74 -23.26
N LYS A 277 -16.21 32.02 -23.36
CA LYS A 277 -15.35 33.19 -23.52
C LYS A 277 -14.82 33.62 -22.13
N PRO A 278 -13.53 34.01 -21.99
CA PRO A 278 -13.01 34.50 -20.73
C PRO A 278 -13.46 35.95 -20.48
N THR A 279 -14.14 36.19 -19.36
CA THR A 279 -14.46 37.54 -18.88
C THR A 279 -13.29 38.04 -18.03
N ARG A 280 -12.65 39.11 -18.50
CA ARG A 280 -11.71 39.94 -17.74
C ARG A 280 -12.43 41.14 -17.11
N SER A 281 -11.80 41.65 -16.05
CA SER A 281 -11.82 43.03 -15.53
C SER A 281 -12.90 43.41 -14.51
N PRO A 282 -12.72 44.47 -13.69
CA PRO A 282 -11.49 45.15 -13.23
C PRO A 282 -11.54 45.61 -11.73
N SER A 283 -10.49 46.34 -11.33
CA SER A 283 -10.57 47.60 -10.55
C SER A 283 -10.22 47.57 -9.06
N SER A 284 -8.96 47.92 -8.82
CA SER A 284 -8.44 48.57 -7.62
C SER A 284 -8.94 50.02 -7.51
N SER A 285 -9.44 50.40 -6.33
CA SER A 285 -9.45 51.79 -5.83
C SER A 285 -9.43 51.79 -4.28
N PRO A 286 -8.80 52.79 -3.64
CA PRO A 286 -8.65 52.90 -2.19
C PRO A 286 -9.77 53.75 -1.56
N PRO A 287 -9.94 53.70 -0.23
CA PRO A 287 -10.44 54.86 0.48
C PRO A 287 -9.58 55.25 1.69
N THR A 288 -9.11 56.48 1.60
CA THR A 288 -9.10 57.59 2.57
C THR A 288 -9.49 57.36 4.04
N THR A 289 -8.69 58.05 4.85
CA THR A 289 -8.64 58.40 6.28
C THR A 289 -9.94 58.84 6.98
N ASP A 290 -10.00 58.45 8.27
CA ASP A 290 -10.59 59.06 9.50
C ASP A 290 -12.01 59.66 9.53
N PRO A 291 -12.80 59.36 10.58
CA PRO A 291 -12.72 60.19 11.78
C PRO A 291 -12.78 59.46 13.14
N ALA A 292 -12.17 60.12 14.12
CA ALA A 292 -12.15 59.78 15.55
C ALA A 292 -13.54 59.55 16.17
N PRO A 293 -13.74 58.51 16.99
CA PRO A 293 -14.91 58.36 17.84
C PRO A 293 -14.76 59.09 19.20
N PRO A 294 -15.88 59.50 19.82
CA PRO A 294 -15.92 60.24 21.08
C PRO A 294 -15.64 59.34 22.29
N ASP A 295 -15.14 59.96 23.36
CA ASP A 295 -14.94 59.40 24.69
C ASP A 295 -16.16 58.58 25.15
N ALA A 296 -16.00 57.26 25.19
CA ALA A 296 -16.97 56.34 25.77
C ALA A 296 -16.48 55.87 27.14
N ASP A 297 -17.38 55.98 28.10
CA ASP A 297 -17.19 55.76 29.53
C ASP A 297 -16.38 54.52 29.89
N LYS A 298 -15.41 54.78 30.76
CA LYS A 298 -14.48 53.86 31.41
C LYS A 298 -15.22 52.98 32.43
N THR A 299 -16.05 52.05 31.94
CA THR A 299 -16.57 50.96 32.78
C THR A 299 -15.61 49.79 32.66
N SER A 300 -14.64 49.73 33.57
CA SER A 300 -13.64 48.65 33.64
C SER A 300 -14.35 47.29 33.75
N PRO A 301 -14.23 46.39 32.75
CA PRO A 301 -14.72 45.03 32.90
C PRO A 301 -13.94 44.38 34.03
N ARG A 302 -14.65 43.89 35.04
CA ARG A 302 -14.08 43.08 36.11
C ARG A 302 -13.32 41.92 35.43
N PRO A 303 -12.02 41.72 35.71
CA PRO A 303 -11.25 40.63 35.10
C PRO A 303 -11.99 39.32 35.38
N PRO A 304 -12.18 38.45 34.36
CA PRO A 304 -12.82 37.16 34.58
C PRO A 304 -12.03 36.43 35.66
N SER A 305 -12.70 36.11 36.76
CA SER A 305 -12.13 35.34 37.85
C SER A 305 -11.48 34.09 37.25
N SER A 306 -10.17 33.93 37.42
CA SER A 306 -9.46 32.73 36.99
C SER A 306 -10.24 31.51 37.47
N PRO A 307 -10.62 30.58 36.57
CA PRO A 307 -11.32 29.38 36.98
C PRO A 307 -10.49 28.67 38.04
N ALA A 308 -11.15 28.26 39.12
CA ALA A 308 -10.51 27.48 40.17
C ALA A 308 -9.81 26.27 39.52
N PRO A 309 -8.57 25.92 39.96
CA PRO A 309 -7.84 24.81 39.38
C PRO A 309 -8.69 23.55 39.46
N SER A 310 -9.12 23.06 38.30
CA SER A 310 -9.84 21.80 38.17
C SER A 310 -8.98 20.73 38.82
N ALA A 311 -9.55 19.93 39.72
CA ALA A 311 -8.82 18.90 40.46
C ALA A 311 -8.00 18.06 39.48
N ALA A 312 -6.68 18.00 39.68
CA ALA A 312 -5.77 17.32 38.77
C ALA A 312 -6.20 15.85 38.64
N VAL A 313 -6.65 15.46 37.45
CA VAL A 313 -7.07 14.08 37.19
C VAL A 313 -5.83 13.18 37.19
N ALA A 314 -5.87 12.11 37.98
CA ALA A 314 -4.73 11.20 38.12
C ALA A 314 -4.44 10.45 36.81
N VAL A 315 -3.16 10.19 36.55
CA VAL A 315 -2.72 9.26 35.51
C VAL A 315 -3.01 7.84 35.99
N ARG A 316 -3.81 7.09 35.23
CA ARG A 316 -4.18 5.70 35.52
C ARG A 316 -3.06 4.75 35.13
N TRP A 317 -2.47 4.94 33.96
CA TRP A 317 -1.37 4.13 33.45
C TRP A 317 -0.50 4.95 32.48
N SER A 318 0.81 4.70 32.51
CA SER A 318 1.76 5.23 31.54
C SER A 318 2.86 4.19 31.30
N GLY A 319 3.22 3.96 30.04
CA GLY A 319 4.23 2.98 29.68
C GLY A 319 4.30 2.68 28.19
N ASN A 320 5.04 1.64 27.84
CA ASN A 320 5.22 1.21 26.45
C ASN A 320 4.37 -0.01 26.14
N VAL A 321 3.68 0.02 24.99
CA VAL A 321 3.10 -1.17 24.34
C VAL A 321 3.79 -1.38 22.99
N THR A 322 3.74 -2.60 22.46
CA THR A 322 4.28 -2.90 21.12
C THR A 322 3.14 -3.36 20.24
N LEU A 323 2.95 -2.64 19.14
CA LEU A 323 2.07 -3.03 18.05
C LEU A 323 2.88 -3.83 17.04
N ASP A 324 2.38 -5.00 16.67
CA ASP A 324 3.03 -5.94 15.76
C ASP A 324 2.07 -6.28 14.62
N ASP A 325 2.58 -6.34 13.40
CA ASP A 325 1.83 -6.75 12.22
C ASP A 325 1.52 -8.26 12.16
N GLY A 326 1.97 -9.00 13.19
CA GLY A 326 1.85 -10.45 13.30
C GLY A 326 2.97 -11.19 12.60
N SER A 327 3.98 -10.50 12.07
CA SER A 327 5.14 -11.13 11.43
C SER A 327 6.03 -11.85 12.41
N SER A 328 6.11 -11.39 13.67
CA SER A 328 7.05 -11.95 14.64
C SER A 328 6.51 -13.16 15.41
N ASP A 329 5.22 -13.17 15.74
CA ASP A 329 4.58 -14.18 16.60
C ASP A 329 3.48 -14.97 15.88
N GLY A 330 3.25 -14.70 14.58
CA GLY A 330 2.24 -15.37 13.76
C GLY A 330 0.80 -15.07 14.17
N ASN A 331 0.62 -14.19 15.17
CA ASN A 331 -0.68 -13.83 15.72
C ASN A 331 -0.78 -12.31 15.62
N PRO A 332 -1.48 -11.76 14.61
CA PRO A 332 -1.52 -10.32 14.37
C PRO A 332 -2.15 -9.61 15.56
N SER A 333 -1.32 -9.20 16.50
CA SER A 333 -1.71 -8.37 17.63
C SER A 333 -1.62 -6.92 17.20
N ILE A 334 -2.51 -6.57 16.29
CA ILE A 334 -2.56 -5.24 15.70
C ILE A 334 -3.12 -4.21 16.67
N SER A 335 -3.64 -4.60 17.85
CA SER A 335 -4.34 -3.67 18.75
C SER A 335 -4.23 -3.96 20.25
N TRP A 336 -4.30 -2.89 21.05
CA TRP A 336 -4.27 -2.91 22.52
C TRP A 336 -5.48 -2.21 23.12
N ALA A 337 -6.11 -2.83 24.12
CA ALA A 337 -7.07 -2.20 25.01
C ALA A 337 -6.33 -1.55 26.18
N MET A 338 -6.63 -0.28 26.43
CA MET A 338 -5.90 0.63 27.33
C MET A 338 -6.62 0.88 28.65
N ASP A 339 -7.87 0.38 28.79
CA ASP A 339 -8.63 0.43 30.05
C ASP A 339 -8.12 -0.54 31.15
N PRO A 340 -7.70 -1.78 30.83
CA PRO A 340 -7.06 -2.67 31.79
C PRO A 340 -5.72 -2.10 32.27
N VAL A 341 -5.36 -2.40 33.52
CA VAL A 341 -4.06 -2.02 34.10
C VAL A 341 -3.37 -3.30 34.60
N PRO A 342 -2.32 -3.81 33.92
CA PRO A 342 -1.69 -3.25 32.72
C PRO A 342 -2.58 -3.40 31.46
N PRO A 343 -2.34 -2.59 30.40
CA PRO A 343 -3.00 -2.75 29.11
C PRO A 343 -2.89 -4.18 28.59
N GLN A 344 -3.86 -4.61 27.78
CA GLN A 344 -3.92 -5.97 27.25
C GLN A 344 -4.14 -5.97 25.73
N ARG A 345 -3.64 -7.00 25.06
CA ARG A 345 -3.92 -7.23 23.64
C ARG A 345 -5.42 -7.52 23.47
N SER A 346 -6.05 -6.93 22.46
CA SER A 346 -7.48 -7.11 22.17
C SER A 346 -7.71 -7.03 20.67
N ALA A 347 -8.74 -7.69 20.14
CA ALA A 347 -9.18 -7.48 18.76
C ALA A 347 -10.05 -6.21 18.70
N GLY A 348 -9.56 -5.16 18.03
CA GLY A 348 -10.24 -3.85 17.99
C GLY A 348 -10.00 -2.99 19.22
N GLY A 349 -8.78 -3.03 19.75
CA GLY A 349 -8.33 -2.20 20.87
C GLY A 349 -8.38 -0.68 20.59
N ASP A 350 -8.11 0.11 21.62
CA ASP A 350 -8.16 1.57 21.59
C ASP A 350 -7.06 2.18 20.71
N ILE A 351 -5.92 1.49 20.59
CA ILE A 351 -4.83 1.83 19.69
C ILE A 351 -4.51 0.59 18.85
N SER A 352 -4.47 0.75 17.53
CA SER A 352 -4.16 -0.31 16.59
C SER A 352 -3.35 0.16 15.39
N LEU A 353 -2.59 -0.74 14.76
CA LEU A 353 -2.04 -0.49 13.43
C LEU A 353 -3.10 -0.72 12.38
N LEU A 354 -3.22 0.21 11.44
CA LEU A 354 -4.08 0.02 10.29
C LEU A 354 -3.37 -0.91 9.30
N CYS A 355 -3.84 -2.15 9.22
CA CYS A 355 -3.27 -3.18 8.35
C CYS A 355 -4.34 -3.68 7.39
N GLN A 356 -4.33 -3.19 6.14
CA GLN A 356 -5.22 -3.71 5.09
C GLN A 356 -4.61 -4.93 4.39
N LEU A 357 -3.30 -4.90 4.14
CA LEU A 357 -2.53 -5.99 3.51
C LEU A 357 -1.07 -6.01 4.00
N VAL A 358 -0.53 -4.82 4.25
CA VAL A 358 0.74 -4.51 4.92
C VAL A 358 0.39 -3.43 5.95
N CYS A 359 0.99 -3.46 7.14
CA CYS A 359 0.78 -2.40 8.10
C CYS A 359 1.53 -1.15 7.62
N GLU A 360 0.79 -0.08 7.38
CA GLU A 360 1.37 1.20 7.00
C GLU A 360 1.98 1.84 8.24
N SER A 361 3.31 2.00 8.24
CA SER A 361 4.00 2.68 9.33
C SER A 361 3.47 4.11 9.45
N GLY A 362 3.04 4.48 10.65
CA GLY A 362 2.49 5.81 10.89
C GLY A 362 0.98 5.91 10.73
N ARG A 363 0.24 4.85 10.36
CA ARG A 363 -1.24 4.87 10.37
C ARG A 363 -1.81 4.03 11.50
N TYR A 364 -2.62 4.69 12.33
CA TYR A 364 -3.22 4.08 13.50
C TYR A 364 -4.73 4.09 13.38
N ALA A 365 -5.36 3.02 13.81
CA ALA A 365 -6.80 2.93 13.97
C ALA A 365 -7.16 2.74 15.45
N GLY A 366 -8.36 3.13 15.83
CA GLY A 366 -8.88 3.01 17.18
C GLY A 366 -10.32 3.46 17.25
N ARG A 367 -10.87 3.66 18.44
CA ARG A 367 -12.24 4.19 18.57
C ARG A 367 -12.32 5.64 18.15
N THR A 368 -11.42 6.46 18.71
CA THR A 368 -11.24 7.85 18.31
C THR A 368 -9.76 8.21 18.46
N ILE A 369 -9.15 8.72 17.39
CA ILE A 369 -7.75 9.11 17.35
C ILE A 369 -7.63 10.42 16.57
N VAL A 370 -6.89 11.39 17.12
CA VAL A 370 -6.62 12.68 16.47
C VAL A 370 -5.18 13.10 16.73
N VAL A 371 -4.49 13.55 15.68
CA VAL A 371 -3.11 14.04 15.77
C VAL A 371 -3.06 15.33 16.57
N TYR A 372 -2.16 15.41 17.56
CA TYR A 372 -1.90 16.60 18.34
C TYR A 372 -0.78 17.42 17.71
N GLN A 373 -1.05 18.69 17.37
CA GLN A 373 -0.12 19.56 16.66
C GLN A 373 0.78 20.41 17.60
N GLY A 374 0.66 20.25 18.92
CA GLY A 374 1.48 21.00 19.87
C GLY A 374 2.89 20.44 19.99
N ASN A 375 3.82 21.28 20.45
CA ASN A 375 5.24 20.93 20.63
C ASN A 375 5.56 20.30 22.00
N SER A 376 4.55 20.14 22.87
CA SER A 376 4.68 19.61 24.23
C SER A 376 3.79 18.39 24.43
N THR A 377 3.96 17.70 25.55
CA THR A 377 3.01 16.66 25.95
C THR A 377 1.64 17.28 26.18
N PRO A 378 0.56 16.76 25.55
CA PRO A 378 -0.77 17.32 25.70
C PRO A 378 -1.28 17.13 27.11
N GLN A 379 -2.03 18.11 27.62
CA GLN A 379 -2.82 17.92 28.82
C GLN A 379 -4.12 17.16 28.50
N ARG A 380 -4.73 16.57 29.53
CA ARG A 380 -5.98 15.80 29.39
C ARG A 380 -7.07 16.64 28.72
N GLU A 381 -7.21 17.88 29.15
CA GLU A 381 -8.23 18.81 28.69
C GLU A 381 -8.02 19.19 27.21
N GLU A 382 -6.77 19.31 26.76
CA GLU A 382 -6.43 19.54 25.36
C GLU A 382 -6.84 18.34 24.49
N CYS A 383 -6.55 17.12 24.95
CA CYS A 383 -6.98 15.91 24.26
C CYS A 383 -8.51 15.77 24.24
N ILE A 384 -9.21 16.05 25.34
CA ILE A 384 -10.68 16.05 25.36
C ILE A 384 -11.24 17.03 24.35
N SER A 385 -10.73 18.26 24.35
CA SER A 385 -11.17 19.30 23.41
C SER A 385 -10.94 18.86 21.97
N LEU A 386 -9.78 18.26 21.68
CA LEU A 386 -9.41 17.82 20.34
C LEU A 386 -10.26 16.63 19.87
N LEU A 387 -10.49 15.64 20.73
CA LEU A 387 -11.33 14.47 20.43
C LEU A 387 -12.79 14.87 20.23
N ASN A 388 -13.32 15.76 21.07
CA ASN A 388 -14.69 16.26 20.94
C ASN A 388 -14.88 17.13 19.69
N ALA A 389 -13.85 17.83 19.24
CA ALA A 389 -13.88 18.62 18.00
C ALA A 389 -13.84 17.75 16.73
N ASN A 390 -13.41 16.48 16.85
CA ASN A 390 -13.27 15.55 15.72
C ASN A 390 -14.00 14.22 16.00
N PRO A 391 -15.33 14.26 16.19
CA PRO A 391 -16.10 13.06 16.48
C PRO A 391 -16.07 12.11 15.26
N GLY A 392 -15.84 10.82 15.52
CA GLY A 392 -15.86 9.78 14.48
C GLY A 392 -14.54 9.56 13.74
N SER A 393 -13.48 10.33 14.03
CA SER A 393 -12.14 10.04 13.51
C SER A 393 -11.57 8.79 14.18
N SER A 394 -11.72 7.63 13.55
CA SER A 394 -11.20 6.34 14.04
C SER A 394 -9.85 5.95 13.46
N ILE A 395 -9.34 6.73 12.49
CA ILE A 395 -8.06 6.50 11.81
C ILE A 395 -7.30 7.82 11.77
N ALA A 396 -6.00 7.78 12.08
CA ALA A 396 -5.11 8.94 11.99
C ALA A 396 -3.72 8.55 11.49
N ASP A 397 -3.14 9.45 10.69
CA ASP A 397 -1.75 9.36 10.25
C ASP A 397 -0.88 10.10 11.28
N VAL A 398 -0.18 9.34 12.14
CA VAL A 398 0.65 9.83 13.24
C VAL A 398 2.12 9.53 12.93
N PRO A 399 2.89 10.51 12.42
CA PRO A 399 4.31 10.32 12.13
C PRO A 399 5.12 9.87 13.36
N ASP A 400 6.24 9.19 13.11
CA ASP A 400 7.15 8.76 14.17
C ASP A 400 7.59 9.94 15.06
N GLY A 401 7.55 9.76 16.38
CA GLY A 401 7.89 10.79 17.36
C GLY A 401 6.86 11.91 17.54
N THR A 402 5.72 11.89 16.84
CA THR A 402 4.62 12.86 17.04
C THR A 402 3.61 12.36 18.08
N VAL A 403 2.67 13.20 18.49
CA VAL A 403 1.68 12.83 19.52
C VAL A 403 0.29 12.72 18.89
N ALA A 404 -0.48 11.73 19.32
CA ALA A 404 -1.91 11.66 19.04
C ALA A 404 -2.71 11.46 20.32
N CYS A 405 -3.86 12.13 20.41
CA CYS A 405 -4.84 11.90 21.45
C CYS A 405 -5.77 10.75 21.04
N PHE A 406 -6.20 9.94 21.99
CA PHE A 406 -7.12 8.84 21.75
C PHE A 406 -8.13 8.66 22.89
N GLY A 407 -9.26 8.04 22.58
CA GLY A 407 -10.29 7.67 23.54
C GLY A 407 -10.40 6.16 23.70
N THR A 408 -10.69 5.69 24.93
CA THR A 408 -10.86 4.27 25.23
C THR A 408 -12.31 3.82 25.19
N GLN A 409 -12.54 2.51 25.22
CA GLN A 409 -13.89 1.93 25.32
C GLN A 409 -14.67 2.39 26.55
N ALA A 410 -14.02 2.53 27.71
CA ALA A 410 -14.65 3.02 28.94
C ALA A 410 -14.79 4.55 29.00
N GLY A 411 -14.50 5.27 27.91
CA GLY A 411 -14.62 6.73 27.85
C GLY A 411 -13.46 7.48 28.51
N ARG A 412 -12.34 6.80 28.81
CA ARG A 412 -11.11 7.48 29.24
C ARG A 412 -10.45 8.14 28.03
N VAL A 413 -9.58 9.10 28.34
CA VAL A 413 -8.77 9.79 27.35
C VAL A 413 -7.31 9.50 27.63
N GLY A 414 -6.52 9.42 26.57
CA GLY A 414 -5.08 9.29 26.64
C GLY A 414 -4.39 9.98 25.47
N TYR A 415 -3.07 9.93 25.48
CA TYR A 415 -2.25 10.25 24.32
C TYR A 415 -1.19 9.18 24.12
N PHE A 416 -0.67 9.10 22.90
CA PHE A 416 0.43 8.21 22.59
C PHE A 416 1.45 8.85 21.63
N THR A 417 2.68 8.33 21.69
CA THR A 417 3.80 8.69 20.82
C THR A 417 4.37 7.41 20.21
N PRO A 418 4.30 7.24 18.89
CA PRO A 418 4.91 6.10 18.24
C PRO A 418 6.42 6.27 18.08
N HIS A 419 7.11 5.14 18.18
CA HIS A 419 8.54 4.98 17.98
C HIS A 419 8.78 3.74 17.11
N ALA A 420 9.38 3.95 15.94
CA ALA A 420 9.77 2.88 15.03
C ALA A 420 10.72 1.89 15.74
N ALA A 421 10.32 0.62 15.82
CA ALA A 421 11.13 -0.44 16.44
C ALA A 421 11.81 -1.36 15.40
N GLY A 422 11.49 -1.19 14.11
CA GLY A 422 11.98 -2.03 13.00
C GLY A 422 11.19 -3.33 12.82
N ARG A 423 11.38 -4.02 11.68
CA ARG A 423 10.77 -5.33 11.36
C ARG A 423 9.25 -5.45 11.58
N GLY A 424 8.47 -4.46 11.11
CA GLY A 424 7.01 -4.50 11.26
C GLY A 424 6.49 -4.23 12.68
N GLN A 425 7.39 -3.93 13.63
CA GLN A 425 7.03 -3.55 15.00
C GLN A 425 7.09 -2.04 15.18
N ILE A 426 6.09 -1.54 15.90
CA ILE A 426 6.01 -0.15 16.35
C ILE A 426 5.84 -0.16 17.86
N ARG A 427 6.78 0.46 18.56
CA ARG A 427 6.64 0.70 19.99
C ARG A 427 5.87 1.98 20.20
N VAL A 428 4.88 1.96 21.08
CA VAL A 428 4.07 3.12 21.39
C VAL A 428 4.21 3.42 22.88
N HIS A 429 4.67 4.62 23.21
CA HIS A 429 4.59 5.14 24.56
C HIS A 429 3.24 5.80 24.75
N ALA A 430 2.42 5.34 25.69
CA ALA A 430 1.08 5.84 25.90
C ALA A 430 0.81 6.18 27.37
N THR A 431 -0.07 7.15 27.57
CA THR A 431 -0.55 7.59 28.89
C THR A 431 -2.07 7.68 28.86
N VAL A 432 -2.73 7.14 29.89
CA VAL A 432 -4.18 7.14 30.06
C VAL A 432 -4.53 7.83 31.37
N TRP A 433 -5.43 8.80 31.33
CA TRP A 433 -5.95 9.47 32.52
C TRP A 433 -7.18 8.75 33.08
N GLU A 434 -7.39 8.84 34.39
CA GLU A 434 -8.61 8.32 35.02
C GLU A 434 -9.84 9.16 34.62
N LEU A 435 -11.04 8.58 34.80
CA LEU A 435 -12.26 9.39 34.75
C LEU A 435 -12.32 10.35 35.96
N PRO A 436 -12.90 11.55 35.82
CA PRO A 436 -13.19 12.39 36.96
C PRO A 436 -14.09 11.63 37.96
N PRO A 437 -13.96 11.86 39.27
CA PRO A 437 -14.92 11.33 40.24
C PRO A 437 -16.33 11.80 39.86
N GLY A 438 -17.25 10.85 39.73
CA GLY A 438 -18.64 11.08 39.31
C GLY A 438 -19.55 11.56 40.43
#